data_AF-A0A3D2W7A3-F1
#
_entry.id   AF-A0A3D2W7A3-F1
#
_cell.length_a   1.000
_cell.length_b   1.000
_cell.length_c   1.000
_cell.angle_alpha   90.00
_cell.angle_beta   90.00
_cell.angle_gamma   90.00
#
_symmetry.space_group_name_H-M   'P 1'
#
loop_
_entity.id
_entity.type
_entity.pdbx_description
1 polymer ?
#
loop_
_entity_poly.entity_id
_entity_poly.type
_entity_poly.pdbx_seq_one_letter_code
_entity_poly.pdbx_strand_id
1 'polypeptide(L)'
;MKCERFFDSYIPRQFIPVYSKTVSRIICGKRKEMNKKLICSLAAAALLAAGCSAPDAASSEAETETAAEQFTASGAEAMTAAGMSDPIKEIVNTEDAVFDIEGNTASTALNIGTEKEPVYLDDNNYVTGYSYYNVMGFTAQVKQIKAMLDKYPDVDTVAYADGKTVSRSFVEDMNTLVDRLNAFDPTLSLKYDFDKAGSNYIASNGSAVLEFHVQTNGYWGYDLAGDSIIDKVVNEPGGYMENQELNNKYAQFFTVDLTDRYEGLYILNDTDLQNPVLYMNDDEAFLVDVDFRGAENLKKILAELVGDKPLYIYITHAHGDHYQNLDAFDTDAVAGLYYSKTEPVSGEGVGGTKLEDTFQRWVDAGKMIYYEDGDIIERAGKQFEVVIMSNHTAGGSQLIDLTDRILLSGDTLGAQTFKGGTSLGLDSVDMWIGEFDHSIEALDLNGESKIDYIIGGHTGYLNTWEFENWVYTCLQELRENGEEALYANPIGQNTIVVKDGAVLTEEEKAAQFKDGTPVPAISDEEVTHVASINVRLPQPEQ
;
A
#
# COMPACT_ATOMS: atom_id res chain seq x y z
N MET A 1 -50.70 -53.09 9.21
CA MET A 1 -51.04 -52.42 7.93
C MET A 1 -50.17 -51.18 7.87
N LYS A 2 -49.07 -51.24 7.11
CA LYS A 2 -48.95 -50.90 5.68
C LYS A 2 -48.92 -49.37 5.50
N CYS A 3 -47.77 -48.79 5.20
CA CYS A 3 -46.99 -48.87 3.95
C CYS A 3 -47.49 -47.88 2.89
N GLU A 4 -46.51 -47.13 2.40
CA GLU A 4 -46.23 -46.88 0.98
C GLU A 4 -47.15 -45.95 0.21
N ARG A 5 -46.53 -44.89 -0.34
CA ARG A 5 -46.16 -44.79 -1.78
C ARG A 5 -45.44 -43.46 -2.02
N PHE A 6 -44.48 -43.26 -2.92
CA PHE A 6 -43.62 -44.06 -3.80
C PHE A 6 -42.77 -42.95 -4.50
N PHE A 7 -41.46 -42.87 -4.27
CA PHE A 7 -40.36 -43.21 -5.20
C PHE A 7 -40.20 -42.39 -6.50
N ASP A 8 -38.95 -41.94 -6.69
CA ASP A 8 -38.19 -41.73 -7.94
C ASP A 8 -38.51 -40.48 -8.79
N SER A 9 -37.55 -39.71 -9.32
CA SER A 9 -36.16 -39.97 -9.76
C SER A 9 -35.51 -38.59 -10.05
N TYR A 10 -34.22 -38.31 -9.81
CA TYR A 10 -33.04 -38.74 -10.59
C TYR A 10 -31.78 -38.21 -9.85
N ILE A 11 -30.76 -39.04 -9.65
CA ILE A 11 -29.31 -38.77 -9.84
C ILE A 11 -28.52 -40.00 -9.32
N PRO A 12 -27.42 -40.41 -10.00
CA PRO A 12 -26.98 -41.81 -10.06
C PRO A 12 -26.13 -42.28 -8.88
N ARG A 13 -26.26 -43.59 -8.62
CA ARG A 13 -25.39 -44.40 -7.77
C ARG A 13 -23.97 -44.44 -8.33
N GLN A 14 -22.97 -44.28 -7.46
CA GLN A 14 -21.82 -45.20 -7.37
C GLN A 14 -21.01 -44.99 -6.06
N PHE A 15 -20.99 -46.06 -5.24
CA PHE A 15 -20.02 -46.47 -4.20
C PHE A 15 -19.92 -45.80 -2.82
N ILE A 16 -20.50 -46.49 -1.81
CA ILE A 16 -20.00 -46.70 -0.41
C ILE A 16 -20.57 -48.08 0.05
N PRO A 17 -19.98 -48.92 0.94
CA PRO A 17 -18.58 -49.35 1.16
C PRO A 17 -18.44 -50.90 1.26
N VAL A 18 -17.21 -51.42 1.23
CA VAL A 18 -16.88 -52.74 1.82
C VAL A 18 -15.98 -52.51 3.04
N TYR A 19 -16.52 -52.81 4.22
CA TYR A 19 -15.76 -53.02 5.45
C TYR A 19 -14.80 -54.20 5.28
N SER A 20 -13.54 -54.08 5.74
CA SER A 20 -12.81 -55.14 6.47
C SER A 20 -11.29 -54.94 6.42
N LYS A 21 -10.68 -54.90 7.62
CA LYS A 21 -9.26 -55.17 7.92
C LYS A 21 -8.25 -54.20 7.31
N THR A 22 -7.82 -53.20 8.09
CA THR A 22 -6.41 -52.81 8.33
C THR A 22 -6.37 -51.63 9.30
N VAL A 23 -6.82 -51.80 10.55
CA VAL A 23 -6.52 -50.84 11.65
C VAL A 23 -6.25 -51.61 12.95
N SER A 24 -5.46 -52.68 12.85
CA SER A 24 -4.97 -53.44 14.02
C SER A 24 -3.45 -53.41 14.14
N ARG A 25 -2.79 -52.40 13.55
CA ARG A 25 -1.32 -52.29 13.58
C ARG A 25 -0.74 -50.90 13.86
N ILE A 26 -1.55 -49.92 14.25
CA ILE A 26 -1.05 -48.62 14.72
C ILE A 26 -1.58 -48.35 16.13
N ILE A 27 -1.51 -49.36 17.01
CA ILE A 27 -1.58 -49.20 18.46
C ILE A 27 -0.40 -49.99 19.04
N CYS A 28 0.80 -49.62 18.63
CA CYS A 28 2.04 -50.02 19.31
C CYS A 28 3.12 -48.99 18.99
N GLY A 29 3.05 -47.87 19.69
CA GLY A 29 4.03 -46.79 19.57
C GLY A 29 3.47 -45.51 20.14
N LYS A 30 4.12 -44.98 21.19
CA LYS A 30 3.79 -43.74 21.94
C LYS A 30 2.81 -43.93 23.11
N ARG A 31 3.35 -44.49 24.22
CA ARG A 31 2.93 -44.08 25.57
C ARG A 31 3.59 -42.73 25.87
N LYS A 32 2.79 -41.67 25.98
CA LYS A 32 2.90 -40.60 26.98
C LYS A 32 1.67 -39.70 26.83
N GLU A 33 1.04 -39.43 27.97
CA GLU A 33 -0.08 -38.51 28.19
C GLU A 33 -1.45 -38.91 27.61
N MET A 34 -2.18 -39.74 28.36
CA MET A 34 -3.64 -39.73 28.31
C MET A 34 -4.19 -39.20 29.62
N ASN A 35 -5.13 -38.27 29.45
CA ASN A 35 -5.73 -37.36 30.42
C ASN A 35 -6.45 -38.09 31.57
N LYS A 36 -6.27 -37.64 32.82
CA LYS A 36 -6.93 -38.18 34.03
C LYS A 36 -8.46 -38.24 33.91
N LYS A 37 -9.07 -37.35 33.12
CA LYS A 37 -10.53 -37.32 32.87
C LYS A 37 -11.05 -38.54 32.07
N LEU A 38 -10.23 -39.17 31.22
CA LEU A 38 -10.66 -40.35 30.44
C LEU A 38 -10.64 -41.65 31.27
N ILE A 39 -9.75 -41.73 32.28
CA ILE A 39 -9.64 -42.87 33.20
C ILE A 39 -10.85 -42.90 34.17
N CYS A 40 -11.33 -41.74 34.63
CA CYS A 40 -12.52 -41.66 35.49
C CYS A 40 -13.80 -42.08 34.74
N SER A 41 -13.95 -41.70 33.46
CA SER A 41 -15.13 -42.06 32.67
C SER A 41 -15.18 -43.55 32.28
N LEU A 42 -14.02 -44.19 32.06
CA LEU A 42 -13.94 -45.62 31.79
C LEU A 42 -14.10 -46.48 33.06
N ALA A 43 -13.68 -45.99 34.23
CA ALA A 43 -13.92 -46.65 35.50
C ALA A 43 -15.39 -46.59 35.95
N ALA A 44 -16.08 -45.46 35.68
CA ALA A 44 -17.51 -45.31 35.97
C ALA A 44 -18.39 -46.21 35.09
N ALA A 45 -18.04 -46.40 33.81
CA ALA A 45 -18.75 -47.30 32.90
C ALA A 45 -18.54 -48.80 33.25
N ALA A 46 -17.42 -49.16 33.87
CA ALA A 46 -17.14 -50.54 34.30
C ALA A 46 -17.83 -50.91 35.63
N LEU A 47 -18.09 -49.95 36.52
CA LEU A 47 -18.78 -50.18 37.80
C LEU A 47 -20.31 -50.29 37.65
N LEU A 48 -20.90 -49.62 36.66
CA LEU A 48 -22.33 -49.72 36.33
C LEU A 48 -22.73 -51.06 35.66
N ALA A 49 -21.78 -51.83 35.15
CA ALA A 49 -22.04 -53.15 34.56
C ALA A 49 -21.96 -54.33 35.57
N ALA A 50 -21.59 -54.08 36.84
CA ALA A 50 -21.32 -55.14 37.83
C ALA A 50 -22.28 -55.20 39.04
N GLY A 51 -23.30 -54.33 39.12
CA GLY A 51 -24.39 -54.49 40.09
C GLY A 51 -24.01 -54.38 41.57
N CYS A 52 -22.95 -53.64 41.92
CA CYS A 52 -22.60 -53.38 43.33
C CYS A 52 -23.09 -52.01 43.81
N SER A 53 -23.73 -51.99 44.99
CA SER A 53 -24.15 -50.77 45.69
C SER A 53 -22.97 -49.92 46.14
N ALA A 54 -23.05 -48.60 45.93
CA ALA A 54 -22.07 -47.62 46.37
C ALA A 54 -22.03 -47.47 47.90
N PRO A 55 -20.85 -47.28 48.53
CA PRO A 55 -20.75 -46.79 49.90
C PRO A 55 -20.86 -45.26 49.98
N ASP A 56 -21.29 -44.81 51.16
CA ASP A 56 -21.67 -43.44 51.52
C ASP A 56 -20.60 -42.37 51.30
N ALA A 57 -21.13 -41.15 51.13
CA ALA A 57 -20.51 -39.84 50.98
C ALA A 57 -19.17 -39.64 51.70
N ALA A 58 -18.16 -39.24 50.93
CA ALA A 58 -17.11 -38.36 51.38
C ALA A 58 -17.37 -36.97 50.80
N SER A 59 -17.51 -35.98 51.68
CA SER A 59 -17.58 -34.56 51.36
C SER A 59 -16.40 -34.15 50.49
N SER A 60 -16.64 -33.84 49.22
CA SER A 60 -15.76 -32.97 48.47
C SER A 60 -16.19 -31.56 48.77
N GLU A 61 -15.29 -30.78 49.36
CA GLU A 61 -15.37 -29.33 49.32
C GLU A 61 -15.52 -28.94 47.85
N ALA A 62 -16.64 -28.31 47.53
CA ALA A 62 -16.78 -27.64 46.27
C ALA A 62 -15.79 -26.48 46.30
N GLU A 63 -14.61 -26.69 45.71
CA GLU A 63 -13.85 -25.58 45.14
C GLU A 63 -14.82 -24.86 44.21
N THR A 64 -15.31 -23.71 44.67
CA THR A 64 -15.95 -22.74 43.82
C THR A 64 -14.82 -22.22 42.96
N GLU A 65 -14.65 -22.78 41.75
CA GLU A 65 -14.01 -22.07 40.66
C GLU A 65 -14.82 -20.76 40.52
N THR A 66 -14.30 -19.69 41.12
CA THR A 66 -14.70 -18.34 40.77
C THR A 66 -14.45 -18.24 39.28
N ALA A 67 -15.52 -18.14 38.49
CA ALA A 67 -15.37 -17.90 37.06
C ALA A 67 -14.56 -16.61 36.93
N ALA A 68 -13.36 -16.71 36.36
CA ALA A 68 -12.50 -15.57 36.11
C ALA A 68 -13.33 -14.48 35.42
N GLU A 69 -13.24 -13.24 35.92
CA GLU A 69 -13.98 -12.13 35.31
C GLU A 69 -13.48 -11.96 33.88
N GLN A 70 -14.36 -12.25 32.91
CA GLN A 70 -14.07 -12.09 31.50
C GLN A 70 -14.69 -10.81 30.97
N PHE A 71 -13.92 -10.07 30.17
CA PHE A 71 -14.40 -8.94 29.40
C PHE A 71 -14.30 -9.25 27.92
N THR A 72 -15.36 -8.98 27.18
CA THR A 72 -15.38 -9.08 25.71
C THR A 72 -15.50 -7.68 25.14
N ALA A 73 -14.50 -7.28 24.34
CA ALA A 73 -14.52 -6.01 23.62
C ALA A 73 -14.93 -6.26 22.18
N SER A 74 -16.02 -5.63 21.73
CA SER A 74 -16.51 -5.88 20.37
C SER A 74 -15.60 -5.27 19.31
N GLY A 75 -15.22 -6.06 18.30
CA GLY A 75 -14.45 -5.55 17.17
C GLY A 75 -15.27 -4.55 16.34
N ALA A 76 -16.53 -4.87 16.08
CA ALA A 76 -17.45 -3.98 15.35
C ALA A 76 -17.66 -2.61 16.05
N GLU A 77 -17.77 -2.60 17.39
CA GLU A 77 -17.86 -1.35 18.16
C GLU A 77 -16.55 -0.56 18.10
N ALA A 78 -15.39 -1.23 18.21
CA ALA A 78 -14.09 -0.59 18.10
C ALA A 78 -13.86 0.05 16.73
N MET A 79 -14.28 -0.62 15.65
CA MET A 79 -14.24 -0.08 14.28
C MET A 79 -15.15 1.15 14.12
N THR A 80 -16.33 1.12 14.73
CA THR A 80 -17.23 2.28 14.74
C THR A 80 -16.60 3.45 15.52
N ALA A 81 -15.93 3.17 16.64
CA ALA A 81 -15.18 4.18 17.39
C ALA A 81 -13.95 4.72 16.63
N ALA A 82 -13.41 3.95 15.69
CA ALA A 82 -12.37 4.39 14.76
C ALA A 82 -12.91 5.18 13.55
N GLY A 83 -14.21 5.47 13.50
CA GLY A 83 -14.80 6.26 12.42
C GLY A 83 -14.97 5.50 11.11
N MET A 84 -14.90 4.16 11.13
CA MET A 84 -15.01 3.37 9.90
C MET A 84 -16.44 3.29 9.40
N SER A 85 -16.58 3.29 8.08
CA SER A 85 -17.85 3.03 7.41
C SER A 85 -18.28 1.57 7.53
N ASP A 86 -19.57 1.31 7.33
CA ASP A 86 -20.11 -0.05 7.40
C ASP A 86 -19.54 -0.98 6.30
N PRO A 87 -19.35 -0.54 5.04
CA PRO A 87 -18.71 -1.37 4.01
C PRO A 87 -17.30 -1.83 4.39
N ILE A 88 -16.51 -0.99 5.06
CA ILE A 88 -15.16 -1.33 5.51
C ILE A 88 -15.21 -2.38 6.63
N LYS A 89 -16.17 -2.28 7.56
CA LYS A 89 -16.36 -3.25 8.66
C LYS A 89 -16.68 -4.66 8.19
N GLU A 90 -17.28 -4.80 7.01
CA GLU A 90 -17.58 -6.12 6.43
C GLU A 90 -16.33 -6.81 5.83
N ILE A 91 -15.28 -6.04 5.52
CA ILE A 91 -14.06 -6.52 4.87
C ILE A 91 -12.98 -6.83 5.91
N VAL A 92 -12.81 -5.92 6.88
CA VAL A 92 -11.77 -5.99 7.89
C VAL A 92 -12.16 -6.98 9.00
N ASN A 93 -11.18 -7.63 9.63
CA ASN A 93 -11.46 -8.53 10.76
C ASN A 93 -12.10 -7.75 11.93
N THR A 94 -13.33 -8.13 12.29
CA THR A 94 -14.12 -7.57 13.39
C THR A 94 -14.29 -8.52 14.57
N GLU A 95 -13.46 -9.55 14.67
CA GLU A 95 -13.49 -10.51 15.78
C GLU A 95 -13.36 -9.81 17.14
N ASP A 96 -14.18 -10.26 18.08
CA ASP A 96 -14.18 -9.76 19.44
C ASP A 96 -12.91 -10.20 20.18
N ALA A 97 -12.33 -9.29 20.94
CA ALA A 97 -11.23 -9.60 21.85
C ALA A 97 -11.79 -10.08 23.19
N VAL A 98 -11.25 -11.18 23.72
CA VAL A 98 -11.62 -11.72 25.04
C VAL A 98 -10.47 -11.51 26.01
N PHE A 99 -10.76 -10.90 27.15
CA PHE A 99 -9.80 -10.58 28.20
C PHE A 99 -10.15 -11.33 29.48
N ASP A 100 -9.15 -11.99 30.05
CA ASP A 100 -9.18 -12.50 31.42
C ASP A 100 -8.60 -11.41 32.34
N ILE A 101 -9.48 -10.80 33.13
CA ILE A 101 -9.13 -9.67 33.99
C ILE A 101 -8.30 -10.10 35.20
N GLU A 102 -8.53 -11.30 35.74
CA GLU A 102 -7.73 -11.80 36.87
C GLU A 102 -6.31 -12.17 36.43
N GLY A 103 -6.20 -12.75 35.22
CA GLY A 103 -4.92 -13.10 34.61
C GLY A 103 -4.20 -11.94 33.92
N ASN A 104 -4.85 -10.79 33.74
CA ASN A 104 -4.42 -9.70 32.87
C ASN A 104 -4.03 -10.19 31.46
N THR A 105 -4.76 -11.16 30.91
CA THR A 105 -4.42 -11.76 29.60
C THR A 105 -5.46 -11.40 28.54
N ALA A 106 -4.99 -11.21 27.31
CA ALA A 106 -5.82 -10.93 26.13
C ALA A 106 -5.70 -12.06 25.10
N SER A 107 -6.86 -12.50 24.61
CA SER A 107 -7.00 -13.31 23.41
C SER A 107 -7.54 -12.42 22.30
N THR A 108 -6.63 -11.84 21.52
CA THR A 108 -6.90 -11.00 20.35
C THR A 108 -6.47 -11.71 19.07
N ALA A 109 -7.03 -11.32 17.92
CA ALA A 109 -6.66 -11.90 16.62
C ALA A 109 -5.21 -11.59 16.20
N LEU A 110 -4.64 -10.51 16.73
CA LEU A 110 -3.32 -9.97 16.40
C LEU A 110 -2.72 -9.28 17.66
N ASN A 111 -1.39 -9.26 17.75
CA ASN A 111 -0.63 -8.61 18.81
C ASN A 111 -0.28 -7.17 18.35
N ILE A 112 -0.45 -6.16 19.20
CA ILE A 112 -0.19 -4.75 18.82
C ILE A 112 1.29 -4.33 18.96
N GLY A 113 2.16 -5.30 19.24
CA GLY A 113 3.59 -5.11 19.46
C GLY A 113 3.91 -4.96 20.93
N THR A 114 5.13 -4.50 21.20
CA THR A 114 5.59 -4.14 22.54
C THR A 114 6.51 -2.93 22.46
N GLU A 115 6.86 -2.36 23.61
CA GLU A 115 7.83 -1.27 23.73
C GLU A 115 9.23 -1.62 23.18
N LYS A 116 9.50 -2.91 22.89
CA LYS A 116 10.79 -3.39 22.38
C LYS A 116 10.71 -4.01 20.98
N GLU A 117 9.51 -4.35 20.53
CA GLU A 117 9.28 -5.10 19.31
C GLU A 117 8.09 -4.44 18.58
N PRO A 118 8.36 -3.57 17.59
CA PRO A 118 7.31 -2.92 16.82
C PRO A 118 6.50 -3.95 16.02
N VAL A 119 5.32 -3.55 15.59
CA VAL A 119 4.53 -4.32 14.62
C VAL A 119 4.86 -3.85 13.23
N TYR A 120 5.04 -4.84 12.35
CA TYR A 120 5.06 -4.64 10.91
C TYR A 120 3.74 -5.16 10.32
N LEU A 121 2.96 -4.25 9.74
CA LEU A 121 1.76 -4.58 8.98
C LEU A 121 2.16 -4.84 7.53
N ASP A 122 2.40 -6.12 7.27
CA ASP A 122 2.76 -6.62 5.95
C ASP A 122 1.55 -6.71 5.02
N ASP A 123 1.78 -6.51 3.72
CA ASP A 123 0.75 -6.48 2.70
C ASP A 123 1.04 -7.40 1.51
N ASN A 124 1.06 -8.71 1.79
CA ASN A 124 1.17 -9.73 0.75
C ASN A 124 -0.11 -9.92 -0.10
N ASN A 125 -1.12 -9.05 0.02
CA ASN A 125 -2.41 -9.24 -0.63
C ASN A 125 -2.79 -8.05 -1.49
N TYR A 126 -2.52 -8.14 -2.80
CA TYR A 126 -2.79 -7.16 -3.87
C TYR A 126 -4.27 -6.79 -4.12
N VAL A 127 -5.12 -7.03 -3.13
CA VAL A 127 -6.48 -6.51 -3.09
C VAL A 127 -6.39 -5.00 -2.90
N THR A 128 -7.14 -4.29 -3.73
CA THR A 128 -7.27 -2.85 -3.69
C THR A 128 -7.62 -2.33 -2.29
N GLY A 129 -6.81 -1.38 -1.81
CA GLY A 129 -6.97 -0.77 -0.49
C GLY A 129 -6.61 -1.68 0.69
N TYR A 130 -5.89 -2.79 0.46
CA TYR A 130 -5.51 -3.70 1.54
C TYR A 130 -4.58 -3.06 2.57
N SER A 131 -3.68 -2.17 2.14
CA SER A 131 -2.84 -1.39 3.05
C SER A 131 -3.69 -0.59 4.04
N TYR A 132 -4.77 0.04 3.57
CA TYR A 132 -5.76 0.68 4.43
C TYR A 132 -6.50 -0.32 5.33
N TYR A 133 -7.00 -1.44 4.78
CA TYR A 133 -7.70 -2.45 5.58
C TYR A 133 -6.84 -3.02 6.72
N ASN A 134 -5.54 -3.20 6.50
CA ASN A 134 -4.57 -3.66 7.49
C ASN A 134 -4.43 -2.67 8.64
N VAL A 135 -4.18 -1.39 8.34
CA VAL A 135 -4.05 -0.32 9.35
C VAL A 135 -5.35 -0.16 10.13
N MET A 136 -6.49 -0.28 9.46
CA MET A 136 -7.81 -0.22 10.09
C MET A 136 -8.05 -1.41 11.03
N GLY A 137 -7.78 -2.63 10.58
CA GLY A 137 -7.90 -3.83 11.43
C GLY A 137 -7.02 -3.76 12.67
N PHE A 138 -5.81 -3.25 12.52
CA PHE A 138 -4.90 -2.97 13.63
C PHE A 138 -5.45 -1.91 14.59
N THR A 139 -5.98 -0.80 14.06
CA THR A 139 -6.61 0.27 14.84
C THR A 139 -7.73 -0.28 15.73
N ALA A 140 -8.57 -1.18 15.21
CA ALA A 140 -9.66 -1.79 15.95
C ALA A 140 -9.17 -2.52 17.19
N GLN A 141 -8.08 -3.28 17.06
CA GLN A 141 -7.52 -4.08 18.15
C GLN A 141 -6.89 -3.22 19.23
N VAL A 142 -6.18 -2.16 18.83
CA VAL A 142 -5.68 -1.15 19.76
C VAL A 142 -6.84 -0.58 20.58
N LYS A 143 -7.96 -0.24 19.91
CA LYS A 143 -9.16 0.29 20.56
C LYS A 143 -9.86 -0.73 21.46
N GLN A 144 -9.87 -2.02 21.12
CA GLN A 144 -10.41 -3.08 21.99
C GLN A 144 -9.62 -3.20 23.30
N ILE A 145 -8.27 -3.22 23.22
CA ILE A 145 -7.39 -3.28 24.39
C ILE A 145 -7.55 -2.01 25.23
N LYS A 146 -7.60 -0.84 24.59
CA LYS A 146 -7.86 0.42 25.26
C LYS A 146 -9.21 0.43 25.99
N ALA A 147 -10.28 -0.04 25.35
CA ALA A 147 -11.60 -0.10 25.97
C ALA A 147 -11.61 -0.98 27.24
N MET A 148 -10.87 -2.09 27.22
CA MET A 148 -10.66 -2.92 28.41
C MET A 148 -9.93 -2.13 29.51
N LEU A 149 -8.79 -1.51 29.17
CA LEU A 149 -7.99 -0.73 30.13
C LEU A 149 -8.76 0.46 30.71
N ASP A 150 -9.60 1.13 29.92
CA ASP A 150 -10.44 2.24 30.40
C ASP A 150 -11.51 1.75 31.38
N LYS A 151 -12.03 0.54 31.18
CA LYS A 151 -13.03 -0.08 32.07
C LYS A 151 -12.42 -0.61 33.37
N TYR A 152 -11.18 -1.11 33.30
CA TYR A 152 -10.46 -1.70 34.43
C TYR A 152 -9.20 -0.88 34.77
N PRO A 153 -9.36 0.23 35.52
CA PRO A 153 -8.27 1.18 35.76
C PRO A 153 -7.12 0.60 36.61
N ASP A 154 -7.36 -0.47 37.36
CA ASP A 154 -6.35 -1.15 38.18
C ASP A 154 -5.45 -2.10 37.36
N VAL A 155 -5.77 -2.33 36.08
CA VAL A 155 -4.95 -3.13 35.16
C VAL A 155 -3.95 -2.22 34.46
N ASP A 156 -2.65 -2.39 34.74
CA ASP A 156 -1.60 -1.56 34.15
C ASP A 156 -0.82 -2.25 33.02
N THR A 157 -0.98 -3.56 32.87
CA THR A 157 -0.31 -4.36 31.85
C THR A 157 -1.24 -5.42 31.30
N VAL A 158 -1.11 -5.72 30.01
CA VAL A 158 -1.86 -6.79 29.33
C VAL A 158 -0.86 -7.78 28.76
N ALA A 159 -1.04 -9.06 29.05
CA ALA A 159 -0.26 -10.15 28.48
C ALA A 159 -1.00 -10.80 27.30
N TYR A 160 -0.30 -11.03 26.20
CA TYR A 160 -0.79 -11.80 25.07
C TYR A 160 -0.63 -13.31 25.32
N ALA A 161 -1.31 -14.12 24.51
CA ALA A 161 -1.20 -15.57 24.56
C ALA A 161 0.23 -16.10 24.30
N ASP A 162 1.07 -15.35 23.58
CA ASP A 162 2.47 -15.66 23.32
C ASP A 162 3.42 -15.30 24.50
N GLY A 163 2.88 -14.72 25.57
CA GLY A 163 3.61 -14.32 26.77
C GLY A 163 4.25 -12.93 26.71
N LYS A 164 4.11 -12.19 25.60
CA LYS A 164 4.50 -10.78 25.51
C LYS A 164 3.55 -9.92 26.34
N THR A 165 4.04 -8.79 26.83
CA THR A 165 3.25 -7.87 27.67
C THR A 165 3.36 -6.45 27.16
N VAL A 166 2.27 -5.71 27.20
CA VAL A 166 2.20 -4.28 26.90
C VAL A 166 1.74 -3.50 28.12
N SER A 167 2.31 -2.32 28.34
CA SER A 167 1.86 -1.39 29.37
C SER A 167 0.64 -0.57 28.93
N ARG A 168 -0.13 -0.06 29.89
CA ARG A 168 -1.19 0.93 29.64
C ARG A 168 -0.68 2.13 28.86
N SER A 169 0.47 2.68 29.26
CA SER A 169 1.08 3.82 28.57
C SER A 169 1.40 3.52 27.11
N PHE A 170 1.89 2.32 26.81
CA PHE A 170 2.14 1.92 25.42
C PHE A 170 0.84 1.80 24.61
N VAL A 171 -0.23 1.26 25.20
CA VAL A 171 -1.54 1.21 24.54
C VAL A 171 -2.10 2.61 24.28
N GLU A 172 -1.91 3.55 25.21
CA GLU A 172 -2.29 4.96 25.05
C GLU A 172 -1.49 5.62 23.91
N ASP A 173 -0.16 5.45 23.91
CA ASP A 173 0.73 5.93 22.87
C ASP A 173 0.35 5.37 21.49
N MET A 174 0.07 4.06 21.40
CA MET A 174 -0.34 3.39 20.18
C MET A 174 -1.73 3.84 19.72
N ASN A 175 -2.68 4.05 20.63
CA ASN A 175 -4.00 4.59 20.27
C ASN A 175 -3.86 6.00 19.68
N THR A 176 -3.05 6.87 20.28
CA THR A 176 -2.77 8.19 19.73
C THR A 176 -2.09 8.10 18.36
N LEU A 177 -1.15 7.16 18.18
CA LEU A 177 -0.47 6.95 16.90
C LEU A 177 -1.46 6.62 15.77
N VAL A 178 -2.31 5.61 15.98
CA VAL A 178 -3.28 5.18 14.95
C VAL A 178 -4.37 6.22 14.71
N ASP A 179 -4.77 6.98 15.74
CA ASP A 179 -5.73 8.08 15.57
C ASP A 179 -5.15 9.20 14.70
N ARG A 180 -3.87 9.56 14.88
CA ARG A 180 -3.18 10.56 14.05
C ARG A 180 -2.94 10.06 12.63
N LEU A 181 -2.55 8.80 12.48
CA LEU A 181 -2.33 8.17 11.17
C LEU A 181 -3.62 8.15 10.34
N ASN A 182 -4.74 7.71 10.92
CA ASN A 182 -6.03 7.66 10.23
C ASN A 182 -6.61 9.05 9.93
N ALA A 183 -6.17 10.07 10.68
CA ALA A 183 -6.53 11.46 10.41
C ALA A 183 -5.63 12.14 9.36
N PHE A 184 -4.62 11.44 8.83
CA PHE A 184 -3.59 12.01 7.95
C PHE A 184 -2.99 13.28 8.53
N ASP A 185 -2.68 13.25 9.84
CA ASP A 185 -2.11 14.40 10.54
C ASP A 185 -0.78 14.80 9.86
N PRO A 186 -0.67 15.99 9.22
CA PRO A 186 0.52 16.41 8.49
C PRO A 186 1.74 16.62 9.41
N THR A 187 1.50 16.72 10.72
CA THR A 187 2.57 16.82 11.74
C THR A 187 3.02 15.45 12.25
N LEU A 188 2.31 14.38 11.89
CA LEU A 188 2.80 13.02 12.05
C LEU A 188 3.71 12.72 10.86
N SER A 189 4.97 13.13 10.98
CA SER A 189 6.00 12.75 10.03
C SER A 189 6.16 11.22 10.05
N LEU A 190 5.92 10.59 8.90
CA LEU A 190 6.11 9.17 8.67
C LEU A 190 7.49 8.95 8.07
N LYS A 191 8.36 8.19 8.71
CA LYS A 191 9.71 7.99 8.18
C LYS A 191 9.72 6.92 7.09
N TYR A 192 10.48 7.15 6.02
CA TYR A 192 10.75 6.10 5.05
C TYR A 192 11.69 5.04 5.65
N ASP A 193 11.34 3.76 5.54
CA ASP A 193 12.18 2.64 5.98
C ASP A 193 13.15 2.23 4.85
N PHE A 194 14.36 2.78 4.89
CA PHE A 194 15.41 2.49 3.90
C PHE A 194 15.97 1.06 3.97
N ASP A 195 15.69 0.32 5.05
CA ASP A 195 16.19 -1.05 5.23
C ASP A 195 15.27 -2.09 4.58
N LYS A 196 14.10 -1.67 4.05
CA LYS A 196 13.13 -2.55 3.38
C LYS A 196 12.85 -2.09 1.95
N ALA A 197 12.68 -3.06 1.06
CA ALA A 197 12.25 -2.82 -0.31
C ALA A 197 10.77 -2.38 -0.35
N GLY A 198 10.45 -1.42 -1.21
CA GLY A 198 9.10 -0.88 -1.34
C GLY A 198 8.80 0.30 -0.39
N SER A 199 7.54 0.73 -0.37
CA SER A 199 7.02 1.90 0.34
C SER A 199 6.64 1.50 1.76
N ASN A 200 7.67 1.32 2.58
CA ASN A 200 7.51 0.97 3.98
C ASN A 200 7.70 2.21 4.83
N TYR A 201 6.73 2.49 5.69
CA TYR A 201 6.72 3.69 6.51
C TYR A 201 6.74 3.33 7.99
N ILE A 202 7.49 4.13 8.76
CA ILE A 202 7.62 4.01 10.20
C ILE A 202 6.91 5.20 10.85
N ALA A 203 5.79 4.92 11.50
CA ALA A 203 5.05 5.87 12.32
C ALA A 203 5.45 5.70 13.79
N SER A 204 5.61 6.80 14.53
CA SER A 204 5.92 6.71 15.96
C SER A 204 5.21 7.77 16.80
N ASN A 205 4.87 7.41 18.04
CA ASN A 205 4.35 8.32 19.05
C ASN A 205 4.75 7.80 20.44
N GLY A 206 5.53 8.58 21.19
CA GLY A 206 6.02 8.15 22.50
C GLY A 206 6.83 6.86 22.40
N SER A 207 6.38 5.81 23.08
CA SER A 207 6.97 4.47 23.05
C SER A 207 6.42 3.56 21.94
N ALA A 208 5.36 3.97 21.25
CA ALA A 208 4.73 3.20 20.20
C ALA A 208 5.40 3.44 18.85
N VAL A 209 5.65 2.34 18.13
CA VAL A 209 6.16 2.33 16.76
C VAL A 209 5.32 1.36 15.94
N LEU A 210 4.81 1.84 14.81
CA LEU A 210 4.07 1.07 13.83
C LEU A 210 4.79 1.17 12.49
N GLU A 211 5.17 0.02 11.96
CA GLU A 211 5.70 -0.10 10.61
C GLU A 211 4.59 -0.66 9.72
N PHE A 212 4.37 -0.06 8.55
CA PHE A 212 3.35 -0.54 7.63
C PHE A 212 3.78 -0.33 6.18
N HIS A 213 3.31 -1.24 5.32
CA HIS A 213 3.55 -1.19 3.90
C HIS A 213 2.42 -0.46 3.17
N VAL A 214 2.76 0.35 2.16
CA VAL A 214 1.83 0.89 1.16
C VAL A 214 2.08 0.23 -0.19
N GLN A 215 1.08 -0.49 -0.67
CA GLN A 215 1.16 -1.27 -1.90
C GLN A 215 1.43 -0.45 -3.16
N THR A 216 1.80 -1.18 -4.21
CA THR A 216 2.08 -0.64 -5.57
C THR A 216 0.89 0.06 -6.18
N ASN A 217 -0.32 -0.24 -5.70
CA ASN A 217 -1.57 0.32 -6.19
C ASN A 217 -2.04 1.50 -5.34
N GLY A 218 -1.25 1.97 -4.36
CA GLY A 218 -1.62 3.07 -3.47
C GLY A 218 -2.29 2.60 -2.19
N TYR A 219 -2.47 3.52 -1.24
CA TYR A 219 -3.04 3.20 0.08
C TYR A 219 -4.54 2.89 0.02
N TRP A 220 -5.28 3.63 -0.81
CA TRP A 220 -6.71 3.39 -1.11
C TRP A 220 -6.92 2.67 -2.46
N GLY A 221 -5.87 2.42 -3.23
CA GLY A 221 -5.98 1.89 -4.59
C GLY A 221 -5.76 2.95 -5.66
N TYR A 222 -5.85 2.54 -6.93
CA TYR A 222 -5.51 3.36 -8.08
C TYR A 222 -6.76 3.99 -8.71
N ASP A 223 -6.96 5.29 -8.53
CA ASP A 223 -8.19 5.95 -8.99
C ASP A 223 -8.28 6.10 -10.51
N LEU A 224 -7.17 6.32 -11.23
CA LEU A 224 -7.23 6.46 -12.70
C LEU A 224 -7.55 5.13 -13.38
N ALA A 225 -7.11 4.02 -12.78
CA ALA A 225 -7.57 2.69 -13.14
C ALA A 225 -8.87 2.31 -12.42
N GLY A 226 -9.51 3.25 -11.69
CA GLY A 226 -10.73 3.19 -10.86
C GLY A 226 -10.86 1.96 -9.98
N ASP A 227 -9.72 1.36 -9.71
CA ASP A 227 -9.56 0.29 -8.76
C ASP A 227 -9.19 0.97 -7.43
N SER A 228 -10.14 1.69 -6.84
CA SER A 228 -9.97 2.44 -5.58
C SER A 228 -11.16 2.20 -4.66
N ILE A 229 -10.92 2.29 -3.35
CA ILE A 229 -11.90 1.99 -2.30
C ILE A 229 -12.58 3.23 -1.73
N ILE A 230 -12.48 4.40 -2.38
CA ILE A 230 -12.94 5.65 -1.77
C ILE A 230 -14.41 5.64 -1.36
N ASP A 231 -15.27 5.03 -2.18
CA ASP A 231 -16.72 4.95 -1.98
C ASP A 231 -17.03 4.25 -0.66
N LYS A 232 -16.23 3.21 -0.36
CA LYS A 232 -16.26 2.50 0.91
C LYS A 232 -15.71 3.38 2.02
N VAL A 233 -14.58 4.07 1.84
CA VAL A 233 -13.97 4.92 2.89
C VAL A 233 -14.91 6.04 3.32
N VAL A 234 -15.52 6.74 2.38
CA VAL A 234 -16.39 7.90 2.63
C VAL A 234 -17.87 7.52 2.82
N ASN A 235 -18.18 6.22 2.72
CA ASN A 235 -19.52 5.64 2.86
C ASN A 235 -20.57 6.25 1.91
N GLU A 236 -20.15 6.58 0.69
CA GLU A 236 -21.04 7.10 -0.34
C GLU A 236 -21.19 6.06 -1.44
N PRO A 237 -22.42 5.65 -1.81
CA PRO A 237 -22.63 4.67 -2.87
C PRO A 237 -22.26 5.29 -4.23
N GLY A 238 -21.23 4.78 -4.87
CA GLY A 238 -20.80 5.16 -6.21
C GLY A 238 -20.05 4.02 -6.88
N GLY A 239 -20.30 3.79 -8.18
CA GLY A 239 -19.44 2.91 -8.97
C GLY A 239 -18.10 3.59 -9.29
N TYR A 240 -17.10 2.81 -9.70
CA TYR A 240 -15.80 3.24 -10.25
C TYR A 240 -15.81 4.61 -10.96
N MET A 241 -16.73 4.80 -11.93
CA MET A 241 -16.76 6.00 -12.80
C MET A 241 -17.47 7.20 -12.15
N GLU A 242 -18.23 6.97 -11.08
CA GLU A 242 -19.00 7.99 -10.35
C GLU A 242 -18.17 8.65 -9.24
N ASN A 243 -16.98 8.11 -8.92
CA ASN A 243 -16.17 8.52 -7.79
C ASN A 243 -15.25 9.74 -8.04
N GLN A 244 -15.20 10.30 -9.26
CA GLN A 244 -14.27 11.40 -9.58
C GLN A 244 -14.43 12.62 -8.65
N GLU A 245 -15.67 13.02 -8.34
CA GLU A 245 -15.93 14.13 -7.42
C GLU A 245 -15.53 13.79 -5.98
N LEU A 246 -15.80 12.56 -5.53
CA LEU A 246 -15.43 12.07 -4.20
C LEU A 246 -13.91 12.06 -4.05
N ASN A 247 -13.23 11.50 -5.03
CA ASN A 247 -11.78 11.40 -5.04
C ASN A 247 -11.12 12.78 -5.00
N ASN A 248 -11.58 13.73 -5.81
CA ASN A 248 -11.04 15.09 -5.77
C ASN A 248 -11.24 15.76 -4.40
N LYS A 249 -12.36 15.48 -3.74
CA LYS A 249 -12.74 16.08 -2.46
C LYS A 249 -12.03 15.45 -1.27
N TYR A 250 -11.81 14.13 -1.30
CA TYR A 250 -11.43 13.36 -0.12
C TYR A 250 -10.02 12.77 -0.17
N ALA A 251 -9.31 12.83 -1.30
CA ALA A 251 -7.90 12.44 -1.39
C ALA A 251 -7.07 13.09 -0.27
N GLN A 252 -6.19 12.30 0.33
CA GLN A 252 -5.34 12.68 1.46
C GLN A 252 -3.88 12.39 1.12
N PHE A 253 -2.95 13.03 1.79
CA PHE A 253 -1.53 12.75 1.58
C PHE A 253 -0.88 12.36 2.89
N PHE A 254 -0.06 11.33 2.83
CA PHE A 254 0.97 11.09 3.83
C PHE A 254 2.13 12.04 3.61
N THR A 255 2.64 12.63 4.70
CA THR A 255 3.93 13.32 4.68
C THR A 255 5.01 12.33 5.06
N VAL A 256 5.69 11.78 4.06
CA VAL A 256 6.78 10.81 4.23
C VAL A 256 8.10 11.56 4.28
N ASP A 257 8.84 11.37 5.36
CA ASP A 257 10.07 12.06 5.70
C ASP A 257 11.29 11.19 5.39
N LEU A 258 12.16 11.70 4.52
CA LEU A 258 13.38 11.05 4.07
C LEU A 258 14.62 11.71 4.69
N THR A 259 14.45 12.61 5.66
CA THR A 259 15.54 13.44 6.22
C THR A 259 16.57 12.69 7.04
N ASP A 260 16.30 11.43 7.40
CA ASP A 260 17.33 10.55 7.96
C ASP A 260 18.48 10.29 6.97
N ARG A 261 18.25 10.46 5.66
CA ARG A 261 19.26 10.31 4.61
C ARG A 261 19.45 11.55 3.74
N TYR A 262 18.38 12.32 3.48
CA TYR A 262 18.39 13.44 2.55
C TYR A 262 17.82 14.70 3.21
N GLU A 263 18.70 15.64 3.55
CA GLU A 263 18.31 16.86 4.26
C GLU A 263 17.21 17.62 3.51
N GLY A 264 16.08 17.82 4.20
CA GLY A 264 14.96 18.60 3.69
C GLY A 264 14.07 17.90 2.66
N LEU A 265 14.19 16.58 2.46
CA LEU A 265 13.40 15.84 1.47
C LEU A 265 12.19 15.14 2.08
N TYR A 266 11.04 15.34 1.45
CA TYR A 266 9.77 14.71 1.79
C TYR A 266 9.06 14.21 0.53
N ILE A 267 8.37 13.08 0.63
CA ILE A 267 7.40 12.61 -0.37
C ILE A 267 6.01 12.86 0.19
N LEU A 268 5.17 13.59 -0.54
CA LEU A 268 3.77 13.77 -0.23
C LEU A 268 3.00 12.67 -0.97
N ASN A 269 2.95 11.47 -0.39
CA ASN A 269 2.33 10.30 -1.02
C ASN A 269 0.80 10.42 -0.90
N ASP A 270 0.09 10.65 -2.01
CA ASP A 270 -1.38 10.62 -1.99
C ASP A 270 -1.85 9.19 -1.64
N THR A 271 -3.04 9.10 -1.07
CA THR A 271 -3.85 7.90 -0.97
C THR A 271 -4.01 7.13 -2.29
N ASP A 272 -3.83 7.78 -3.45
CA ASP A 272 -3.71 7.19 -4.79
C ASP A 272 -2.25 6.80 -5.13
N LEU A 273 -1.73 7.14 -6.32
CA LEU A 273 -0.41 6.74 -6.81
C LEU A 273 0.58 7.89 -6.96
N GLN A 274 0.12 9.12 -7.06
CA GLN A 274 0.94 10.28 -7.35
C GLN A 274 1.81 10.66 -6.14
N ASN A 275 3.02 11.16 -6.43
CA ASN A 275 4.00 11.51 -5.40
C ASN A 275 4.61 12.88 -5.65
N PRO A 276 3.91 13.98 -5.31
CA PRO A 276 4.58 15.26 -5.19
C PRO A 276 5.79 15.15 -4.25
N VAL A 277 6.95 15.66 -4.68
CA VAL A 277 8.20 15.60 -3.92
C VAL A 277 8.57 16.99 -3.44
N LEU A 278 8.73 17.16 -2.14
CA LEU A 278 9.01 18.45 -1.51
C LEU A 278 10.46 18.49 -0.98
N TYR A 279 11.23 19.43 -1.51
CA TYR A 279 12.53 19.82 -0.98
C TYR A 279 12.40 21.11 -0.18
N MET A 280 13.06 21.20 0.97
CA MET A 280 13.05 22.40 1.80
C MET A 280 14.40 22.67 2.45
N ASN A 281 14.67 23.95 2.70
CA ASN A 281 15.66 24.39 3.68
C ASN A 281 15.07 25.51 4.53
N ASP A 282 15.91 26.22 5.29
CA ASP A 282 15.46 27.33 6.14
C ASP A 282 14.91 28.52 5.34
N ASP A 283 15.31 28.68 4.08
CA ASP A 283 15.07 29.87 3.26
C ASP A 283 13.91 29.70 2.28
N GLU A 284 13.70 28.52 1.71
CA GLU A 284 12.71 28.27 0.65
C GLU A 284 12.26 26.79 0.59
N ALA A 285 11.20 26.56 -0.18
CA ALA A 285 10.69 25.24 -0.52
C ALA A 285 10.59 25.07 -2.04
N PHE A 286 10.79 23.85 -2.51
CA PHE A 286 10.71 23.46 -3.92
C PHE A 286 9.92 22.17 -4.05
N LEU A 287 8.72 22.28 -4.63
CA LEU A 287 7.78 21.19 -4.79
C LEU A 287 7.79 20.73 -6.26
N VAL A 288 7.98 19.44 -6.47
CA VAL A 288 7.93 18.79 -7.78
C VAL A 288 6.57 18.11 -7.92
N ASP A 289 5.82 18.53 -8.93
CA ASP A 289 4.41 18.21 -9.20
C ASP A 289 3.46 18.61 -8.06
N VAL A 290 2.15 18.65 -8.35
CA VAL A 290 1.13 19.07 -7.38
C VAL A 290 -0.09 18.17 -7.32
N ASP A 291 -0.08 17.02 -8.00
CA ASP A 291 -1.24 16.14 -8.10
C ASP A 291 -2.44 16.81 -8.81
N PHE A 292 -3.56 16.09 -8.92
CA PHE A 292 -4.85 16.54 -9.43
C PHE A 292 -5.99 16.37 -8.44
N ARG A 293 -5.76 15.70 -7.31
CA ARG A 293 -6.76 15.46 -6.27
C ARG A 293 -6.35 16.11 -4.95
N GLY A 294 -7.31 16.31 -4.06
CA GLY A 294 -7.01 16.70 -2.68
C GLY A 294 -6.37 18.10 -2.53
N ALA A 295 -6.58 19.02 -3.47
CA ALA A 295 -5.96 20.35 -3.48
C ALA A 295 -5.99 21.07 -2.12
N GLU A 296 -7.12 21.02 -1.41
CA GLU A 296 -7.28 21.67 -0.10
C GLU A 296 -6.48 20.99 1.01
N ASN A 297 -6.24 19.67 0.92
CA ASN A 297 -5.39 18.95 1.86
C ASN A 297 -3.91 19.18 1.56
N LEU A 298 -3.51 19.16 0.28
CA LEU A 298 -2.16 19.54 -0.14
C LEU A 298 -1.81 20.95 0.35
N LYS A 299 -2.70 21.93 0.18
CA LYS A 299 -2.48 23.30 0.70
C LYS A 299 -2.30 23.34 2.22
N LYS A 300 -3.06 22.55 2.98
CA LYS A 300 -2.91 22.49 4.45
C LYS A 300 -1.54 21.92 4.82
N ILE A 301 -1.12 20.84 4.18
CA ILE A 301 0.20 20.24 4.38
C ILE A 301 1.31 21.25 4.08
N LEU A 302 1.22 21.92 2.92
CA LEU A 302 2.19 22.96 2.56
C LEU A 302 2.17 24.11 3.57
N ALA A 303 1.01 24.54 4.06
CA ALA A 303 0.93 25.58 5.09
C ALA A 303 1.60 25.17 6.41
N GLU A 304 1.44 23.91 6.84
CA GLU A 304 2.05 23.38 8.06
C GLU A 304 3.58 23.14 7.92
N LEU A 305 4.03 22.60 6.78
CA LEU A 305 5.45 22.26 6.55
C LEU A 305 6.28 23.46 6.08
N VAL A 306 5.78 24.17 5.06
CA VAL A 306 6.51 25.27 4.40
C VAL A 306 6.35 26.56 5.21
N GLY A 307 5.14 26.83 5.71
CA GLY A 307 4.81 28.08 6.38
C GLY A 307 4.92 29.28 5.43
N ASP A 308 5.58 30.35 5.88
CA ASP A 308 5.72 31.60 5.10
C ASP A 308 6.91 31.59 4.12
N LYS A 309 7.62 30.46 3.98
CA LYS A 309 8.79 30.38 3.07
C LYS A 309 8.34 30.54 1.60
N PRO A 310 9.16 31.18 0.74
CA PRO A 310 8.95 31.15 -0.69
C PRO A 310 8.83 29.71 -1.21
N LEU A 311 7.70 29.40 -1.83
CA LEU A 311 7.45 28.11 -2.48
C LEU A 311 7.68 28.23 -3.99
N TYR A 312 8.58 27.41 -4.52
CA TYR A 312 8.74 27.20 -5.96
C TYR A 312 8.10 25.86 -6.34
N ILE A 313 7.48 25.80 -7.51
CA ILE A 313 6.87 24.56 -8.02
C ILE A 313 7.53 24.21 -9.34
N TYR A 314 7.81 22.93 -9.57
CA TYR A 314 8.28 22.39 -10.84
C TYR A 314 7.30 21.36 -11.34
N ILE A 315 6.87 21.47 -12.60
CA ILE A 315 5.98 20.49 -13.22
C ILE A 315 6.80 19.63 -14.16
N THR A 316 6.84 18.32 -13.89
CA THR A 316 7.62 17.37 -14.69
C THR A 316 7.09 17.25 -16.12
N HIS A 317 5.77 17.25 -16.28
CA HIS A 317 5.10 17.17 -17.58
C HIS A 317 3.61 17.58 -17.54
N ALA A 318 3.00 17.72 -18.72
CA ALA A 318 1.64 18.25 -18.89
C ALA A 318 0.49 17.22 -18.82
N HIS A 319 0.58 16.20 -17.97
CA HIS A 319 -0.60 15.37 -17.64
C HIS A 319 -1.31 15.90 -16.39
N GLY A 320 -2.64 15.83 -16.42
CA GLY A 320 -3.49 16.47 -15.41
C GLY A 320 -3.12 16.08 -13.99
N ASP A 321 -2.79 14.81 -13.80
CA ASP A 321 -2.34 14.19 -12.56
C ASP A 321 -1.03 14.74 -11.98
N HIS A 322 -0.32 15.62 -12.68
CA HIS A 322 0.92 16.25 -12.20
C HIS A 322 0.77 17.75 -11.95
N TYR A 323 -0.18 18.43 -12.62
CA TYR A 323 -0.29 19.89 -12.56
C TYR A 323 -1.65 20.41 -12.09
N GLN A 324 -2.72 19.61 -12.13
CA GLN A 324 -4.07 20.17 -12.14
C GLN A 324 -4.46 20.86 -10.83
N ASN A 325 -3.90 20.45 -9.69
CA ASN A 325 -4.12 21.18 -8.45
C ASN A 325 -3.62 22.63 -8.50
N LEU A 326 -2.75 23.01 -9.44
CA LEU A 326 -2.34 24.41 -9.67
C LEU A 326 -3.53 25.35 -9.81
N ASP A 327 -4.68 24.89 -10.32
CA ASP A 327 -5.91 25.67 -10.44
C ASP A 327 -6.39 26.21 -9.08
N ALA A 328 -6.16 25.46 -8.01
CA ALA A 328 -6.55 25.82 -6.68
C ALA A 328 -5.54 26.77 -6.00
N PHE A 329 -4.28 26.80 -6.44
CA PHE A 329 -3.25 27.64 -5.82
C PHE A 329 -3.52 29.13 -6.07
N ASP A 330 -3.16 29.96 -5.11
CA ASP A 330 -3.02 31.39 -5.36
C ASP A 330 -1.64 31.64 -5.97
N THR A 331 -1.59 32.27 -7.15
CA THR A 331 -0.32 32.58 -7.83
C THR A 331 0.57 33.51 -7.00
N ASP A 332 -0.01 34.31 -6.10
CA ASP A 332 0.77 35.20 -5.22
C ASP A 332 1.42 34.45 -4.06
N ALA A 333 0.88 33.29 -3.67
CA ALA A 333 1.45 32.43 -2.63
C ALA A 333 2.65 31.59 -3.11
N VAL A 334 2.89 31.56 -4.43
CA VAL A 334 3.98 30.80 -5.05
C VAL A 334 4.99 31.77 -5.64
N ALA A 335 6.27 31.54 -5.36
CA ALA A 335 7.39 32.38 -5.78
C ALA A 335 7.68 32.23 -7.28
N GLY A 336 7.56 31.02 -7.82
CA GLY A 336 7.70 30.74 -9.25
C GLY A 336 7.25 29.33 -9.63
N LEU A 337 6.81 29.17 -10.87
CA LEU A 337 6.40 27.90 -11.47
C LEU A 337 7.35 27.57 -12.62
N TYR A 338 8.12 26.50 -12.48
CA TYR A 338 8.97 25.97 -13.53
C TYR A 338 8.17 25.09 -14.48
N TYR A 339 8.32 25.36 -15.77
CA TYR A 339 7.64 24.59 -16.82
C TYR A 339 8.52 24.50 -18.07
N SER A 340 8.53 23.34 -18.70
CA SER A 340 9.32 23.11 -19.90
C SER A 340 8.88 24.02 -21.02
N LYS A 341 9.84 24.65 -21.70
CA LYS A 341 9.56 25.52 -22.85
C LYS A 341 9.11 24.74 -24.09
N THR A 342 9.42 23.45 -24.17
CA THR A 342 9.03 22.57 -25.27
C THR A 342 7.71 21.85 -25.01
N GLU A 343 7.24 21.84 -23.76
CA GLU A 343 5.95 21.24 -23.41
C GLU A 343 4.80 22.17 -23.87
N PRO A 344 3.84 21.67 -24.65
CA PRO A 344 2.71 22.45 -25.09
C PRO A 344 1.83 22.81 -23.90
N VAL A 345 1.46 24.09 -23.81
CA VAL A 345 0.43 24.58 -22.87
C VAL A 345 -1.00 24.37 -23.40
N SER A 346 -1.17 23.68 -24.54
CA SER A 346 -2.47 23.42 -25.18
C SER A 346 -2.89 21.97 -25.03
N GLY A 347 -4.10 21.72 -24.51
CA GLY A 347 -4.62 20.36 -24.28
C GLY A 347 -5.82 20.35 -23.32
N GLU A 348 -6.33 19.15 -23.06
CA GLU A 348 -7.37 18.91 -22.05
C GLU A 348 -6.73 18.20 -20.83
N GLY A 349 -7.00 18.73 -19.64
CA GLY A 349 -6.74 18.08 -18.35
C GLY A 349 -7.88 17.15 -17.94
N VAL A 350 -7.79 16.58 -16.73
CA VAL A 350 -8.79 15.66 -16.21
C VAL A 350 -10.12 16.40 -15.98
N GLY A 351 -11.23 15.85 -16.47
CA GLY A 351 -12.55 16.45 -16.32
C GLY A 351 -12.87 17.61 -17.26
N GLY A 352 -12.05 17.84 -18.29
CA GLY A 352 -12.32 18.84 -19.35
C GLY A 352 -11.80 20.25 -19.05
N THR A 353 -10.98 20.43 -18.01
CA THR A 353 -10.22 21.66 -17.79
C THR A 353 -9.25 21.86 -18.94
N LYS A 354 -9.05 23.10 -19.40
CA LYS A 354 -8.06 23.38 -20.44
C LYS A 354 -6.73 23.71 -19.80
N LEU A 355 -5.70 22.99 -20.22
CA LEU A 355 -4.30 23.24 -19.84
C LEU A 355 -3.93 24.71 -20.04
N GLU A 356 -4.41 25.31 -21.14
CA GLU A 356 -4.15 26.71 -21.51
C GLU A 356 -4.61 27.68 -20.42
N ASP A 357 -5.80 27.46 -19.85
CA ASP A 357 -6.40 28.36 -18.87
C ASP A 357 -5.59 28.34 -17.56
N THR A 358 -5.17 27.15 -17.12
CA THR A 358 -4.33 26.97 -15.94
C THR A 358 -3.00 27.70 -16.12
N PHE A 359 -2.22 27.37 -17.16
CA PHE A 359 -0.87 27.90 -17.34
C PHE A 359 -0.84 29.37 -17.76
N GLN A 360 -1.84 29.86 -18.51
CA GLN A 360 -1.92 31.28 -18.87
C GLN A 360 -2.06 32.18 -17.63
N ARG A 361 -2.77 31.72 -16.58
CA ARG A 361 -2.86 32.46 -15.30
C ARG A 361 -1.49 32.70 -14.68
N TRP A 362 -0.61 31.71 -14.73
CA TRP A 362 0.76 31.82 -14.20
C TRP A 362 1.66 32.72 -15.06
N VAL A 363 1.46 32.70 -16.39
CA VAL A 363 2.12 33.65 -17.30
C VAL A 363 1.67 35.08 -17.00
N ASP A 364 0.37 35.32 -16.88
CA ASP A 364 -0.22 36.64 -16.62
C ASP A 364 0.20 37.21 -15.26
N ALA A 365 0.37 36.33 -14.26
CA ALA A 365 0.91 36.69 -12.94
C ALA A 365 2.43 36.95 -12.96
N GLY A 366 3.12 36.68 -14.07
CA GLY A 366 4.57 36.82 -14.19
C GLY A 366 5.35 35.81 -13.34
N LYS A 367 4.75 34.65 -13.06
CA LYS A 367 5.30 33.59 -12.19
C LYS A 367 5.92 32.43 -12.95
N MET A 368 5.65 32.32 -14.25
CA MET A 368 6.20 31.26 -15.08
C MET A 368 7.71 31.44 -15.30
N ILE A 369 8.47 30.36 -15.08
CA ILE A 369 9.90 30.25 -15.32
C ILE A 369 10.09 29.10 -16.30
N TYR A 370 10.54 29.42 -17.52
CA TYR A 370 10.80 28.39 -18.52
C TYR A 370 12.20 27.79 -18.35
N TYR A 371 12.30 26.48 -18.54
CA TYR A 371 13.57 25.75 -18.64
C TYR A 371 13.68 25.01 -19.98
N GLU A 372 14.91 24.66 -20.33
CA GLU A 372 15.29 23.85 -21.49
C GLU A 372 16.17 22.67 -21.05
N ASP A 373 16.44 21.75 -21.98
CA ASP A 373 17.31 20.58 -21.74
C ASP A 373 18.72 21.01 -21.31
N GLY A 374 19.26 20.35 -20.28
CA GLY A 374 20.57 20.64 -19.70
C GLY A 374 20.63 21.89 -18.82
N ASP A 375 19.51 22.58 -18.59
CA ASP A 375 19.48 23.69 -17.62
C ASP A 375 19.79 23.19 -16.21
N ILE A 376 20.51 24.03 -15.46
CA ILE A 376 20.80 23.81 -14.05
C ILE A 376 19.92 24.72 -13.20
N ILE A 377 19.09 24.12 -12.35
CA ILE A 377 18.21 24.82 -11.41
C ILE A 377 18.80 24.68 -10.01
N GLU A 378 18.99 25.80 -9.31
CA GLU A 378 19.42 25.81 -7.90
C GLU A 378 18.23 26.21 -7.02
N ARG A 379 17.76 25.29 -6.17
CA ARG A 379 16.64 25.49 -5.25
C ARG A 379 16.80 24.64 -4.00
N ALA A 380 16.31 25.16 -2.86
CA ALA A 380 16.34 24.48 -1.56
C ALA A 380 17.74 23.96 -1.16
N GLY A 381 18.80 24.65 -1.59
CA GLY A 381 20.19 24.25 -1.34
C GLY A 381 20.70 23.08 -2.18
N LYS A 382 19.92 22.63 -3.16
CA LYS A 382 20.26 21.55 -4.10
C LYS A 382 20.53 22.11 -5.49
N GLN A 383 21.24 21.32 -6.30
CA GLN A 383 21.48 21.58 -7.71
C GLN A 383 20.81 20.49 -8.55
N PHE A 384 19.92 20.92 -9.44
CA PHE A 384 19.16 20.03 -10.30
C PHE A 384 19.55 20.21 -11.77
N GLU A 385 19.90 19.11 -12.45
CA GLU A 385 20.09 19.06 -13.90
C GLU A 385 18.79 18.59 -14.56
N VAL A 386 18.28 19.38 -15.51
CA VAL A 386 17.09 19.05 -16.28
C VAL A 386 17.46 18.17 -17.47
N VAL A 387 16.72 17.07 -17.65
CA VAL A 387 16.79 16.23 -18.85
C VAL A 387 15.41 16.20 -19.49
N ILE A 388 15.28 16.80 -20.68
CA ILE A 388 14.03 16.74 -21.44
C ILE A 388 13.92 15.36 -22.08
N MET A 389 12.77 14.72 -21.88
CA MET A 389 12.40 13.47 -22.52
C MET A 389 11.03 13.63 -23.19
N SER A 390 11.02 13.57 -24.51
CA SER A 390 9.81 13.79 -25.32
C SER A 390 9.00 12.51 -25.56
N ASN A 391 9.25 11.46 -24.77
CA ASN A 391 8.69 10.12 -24.94
C ASN A 391 7.26 9.98 -24.41
N HIS A 392 7.01 10.54 -23.23
CA HIS A 392 5.74 10.47 -22.51
C HIS A 392 4.81 11.64 -22.84
N THR A 393 5.35 12.85 -22.85
CA THR A 393 4.73 14.07 -23.38
C THR A 393 5.76 14.84 -24.21
N ALA A 394 5.33 15.85 -24.96
CA ALA A 394 6.18 16.48 -25.98
C ALA A 394 7.34 17.31 -25.39
N GLY A 395 7.24 17.71 -24.12
CA GLY A 395 8.33 18.37 -23.40
C GLY A 395 8.46 17.89 -21.97
N GLY A 396 8.09 16.64 -21.70
CA GLY A 396 8.25 16.02 -20.41
C GLY A 396 9.71 16.02 -19.98
N SER A 397 9.95 15.93 -18.68
CA SER A 397 11.29 16.11 -18.14
C SER A 397 11.54 15.25 -16.93
N GLN A 398 12.79 14.84 -16.81
CA GLN A 398 13.37 14.35 -15.58
C GLN A 398 14.19 15.45 -14.91
N LEU A 399 14.33 15.34 -13.60
CA LEU A 399 15.10 16.27 -12.79
C LEU A 399 16.10 15.49 -11.94
N ILE A 400 17.39 15.63 -12.26
CA ILE A 400 18.48 14.96 -11.53
C ILE A 400 18.94 15.87 -10.39
N ASP A 401 18.66 15.51 -9.14
CA ASP A 401 19.33 16.11 -7.99
C ASP A 401 20.79 15.63 -7.93
N LEU A 402 21.70 16.50 -8.36
CA LEU A 402 23.14 16.22 -8.36
C LEU A 402 23.76 16.23 -6.96
N THR A 403 23.04 16.77 -5.97
CA THR A 403 23.51 16.87 -4.58
C THR A 403 23.24 15.58 -3.83
N ASP A 404 21.98 15.12 -3.85
CA ASP A 404 21.55 13.92 -3.14
C ASP A 404 21.59 12.67 -4.04
N ARG A 405 21.92 12.83 -5.33
CA ARG A 405 22.03 11.75 -6.33
C ARG A 405 20.70 11.02 -6.52
N ILE A 406 19.63 11.79 -6.73
CA ILE A 406 18.26 11.27 -6.93
C ILE A 406 17.74 11.73 -8.29
N LEU A 407 17.15 10.82 -9.06
CA LEU A 407 16.38 11.15 -10.26
C LEU A 407 14.90 11.27 -9.92
N LEU A 408 14.29 12.42 -10.19
CA LEU A 408 12.85 12.56 -10.22
C LEU A 408 12.41 12.36 -11.67
N SER A 409 11.86 11.19 -12.00
CA SER A 409 11.64 10.83 -13.41
C SER A 409 10.32 11.35 -13.99
N GLY A 410 9.41 11.85 -13.14
CA GLY A 410 8.00 11.95 -13.52
C GLY A 410 7.53 10.60 -14.08
N ASP A 411 6.86 10.64 -15.23
CA ASP A 411 6.31 9.45 -15.88
C ASP A 411 7.18 8.89 -17.02
N THR A 412 8.37 9.46 -17.23
CA THR A 412 9.28 9.07 -18.33
C THR A 412 9.77 7.62 -18.20
N LEU A 413 9.91 7.12 -16.97
CA LEU A 413 10.20 5.72 -16.64
C LEU A 413 8.94 4.94 -16.22
N GLY A 414 7.83 5.66 -16.00
CA GLY A 414 6.50 5.20 -15.57
C GLY A 414 6.45 4.57 -14.18
N ALA A 415 5.29 4.01 -13.87
CA ALA A 415 5.03 3.32 -12.60
C ALA A 415 5.56 1.89 -12.62
N GLN A 416 6.02 1.36 -11.48
CA GLN A 416 6.43 -0.04 -11.34
C GLN A 416 5.27 -1.00 -11.15
N THR A 417 4.15 -0.75 -11.80
CA THR A 417 2.99 -1.59 -11.61
C THR A 417 2.97 -2.69 -12.66
N PHE A 418 2.93 -3.92 -12.18
CA PHE A 418 2.60 -5.08 -13.01
C PHE A 418 1.21 -4.97 -13.69
N LYS A 419 0.41 -4.00 -13.25
CA LYS A 419 -0.94 -3.66 -13.73
C LYS A 419 -1.00 -2.37 -14.57
N GLY A 420 0.12 -1.70 -14.86
CA GLY A 420 0.01 -0.32 -15.33
C GLY A 420 1.31 0.42 -15.64
N GLY A 421 2.44 -0.27 -15.82
CA GLY A 421 3.70 0.37 -16.21
C GLY A 421 3.59 1.25 -17.45
N THR A 422 4.65 2.00 -17.72
CA THR A 422 4.79 2.91 -18.87
C THR A 422 4.02 2.41 -20.09
N SER A 423 3.14 3.24 -20.63
CA SER A 423 2.25 2.82 -21.73
C SER A 423 2.63 3.49 -23.05
N LEU A 424 3.13 2.70 -24.02
CA LEU A 424 3.57 3.20 -25.33
C LEU A 424 2.89 2.48 -26.50
N GLY A 425 2.94 3.09 -27.68
CA GLY A 425 2.56 2.41 -28.93
C GLY A 425 3.74 1.62 -29.49
N LEU A 426 3.51 0.41 -30.02
CA LEU A 426 4.61 -0.41 -30.58
C LEU A 426 5.40 0.33 -31.69
N ASP A 427 4.73 1.23 -32.42
CA ASP A 427 5.30 2.09 -33.45
C ASP A 427 6.21 3.22 -32.91
N SER A 428 6.17 3.47 -31.60
CA SER A 428 6.95 4.52 -30.93
C SER A 428 8.26 4.01 -30.29
N VAL A 429 8.54 2.71 -30.33
CA VAL A 429 9.70 2.10 -29.63
C VAL A 429 11.04 2.75 -30.00
N ASP A 430 11.31 3.01 -31.28
CA ASP A 430 12.58 3.62 -31.70
C ASP A 430 12.75 5.06 -31.17
N MET A 431 11.64 5.81 -31.06
CA MET A 431 11.66 7.14 -30.44
C MET A 431 11.98 7.01 -28.95
N TRP A 432 11.31 6.10 -28.24
CA TRP A 432 11.56 5.83 -26.83
C TRP A 432 13.02 5.44 -26.57
N ILE A 433 13.60 4.57 -27.40
CA ILE A 433 15.03 4.19 -27.27
C ILE A 433 15.94 5.41 -27.41
N GLY A 434 15.68 6.30 -28.38
CA GLY A 434 16.48 7.51 -28.55
C GLY A 434 16.44 8.46 -27.35
N GLU A 435 15.27 8.61 -26.72
CA GLU A 435 15.13 9.43 -25.51
C GLU A 435 15.83 8.77 -24.30
N PHE A 436 15.79 7.44 -24.19
CA PHE A 436 16.54 6.71 -23.16
C PHE A 436 18.05 6.77 -23.38
N ASP A 437 18.54 6.75 -24.62
CA ASP A 437 19.96 6.95 -24.92
C ASP A 437 20.44 8.30 -24.36
N HIS A 438 19.62 9.36 -24.52
CA HIS A 438 19.89 10.69 -23.96
C HIS A 438 19.88 10.69 -22.42
N SER A 439 18.87 10.07 -21.81
CA SER A 439 18.76 9.95 -20.34
C SER A 439 19.95 9.21 -19.73
N ILE A 440 20.31 8.05 -20.30
CA ILE A 440 21.45 7.24 -19.86
C ILE A 440 22.77 8.01 -20.02
N GLU A 441 22.96 8.75 -21.12
CA GLU A 441 24.12 9.62 -21.29
C GLU A 441 24.17 10.73 -20.23
N ALA A 442 23.02 11.34 -19.92
CA ALA A 442 22.91 12.35 -18.88
C ALA A 442 23.19 11.77 -17.48
N LEU A 443 22.91 10.49 -17.24
CA LEU A 443 23.14 9.82 -15.96
C LEU A 443 24.53 9.18 -15.85
N ASP A 444 25.32 9.10 -16.92
CA ASP A 444 26.69 8.59 -16.87
C ASP A 444 27.65 9.59 -16.20
N LEU A 445 28.44 9.07 -15.27
CA LEU A 445 29.54 9.77 -14.61
C LEU A 445 30.84 8.97 -14.76
N ASN A 446 31.38 8.91 -15.98
CA ASN A 446 32.60 8.17 -16.32
C ASN A 446 32.47 6.65 -16.13
N GLY A 447 31.32 6.09 -16.53
CA GLY A 447 31.03 4.66 -16.39
C GLY A 447 30.44 4.25 -15.05
N GLU A 448 30.04 5.21 -14.22
CA GLU A 448 29.27 5.02 -12.98
C GLU A 448 27.99 5.86 -13.04
N SER A 449 26.95 5.48 -12.29
CA SER A 449 25.70 6.27 -12.24
C SER A 449 25.86 7.58 -11.46
N LYS A 450 25.33 8.69 -11.98
CA LYS A 450 25.16 9.96 -11.26
C LYS A 450 24.18 9.85 -10.08
N ILE A 451 23.30 8.86 -10.11
CA ILE A 451 22.20 8.69 -9.16
C ILE A 451 22.33 7.38 -8.36
N ASP A 452 21.80 7.38 -7.15
CA ASP A 452 21.64 6.21 -6.31
C ASP A 452 20.20 5.69 -6.38
N TYR A 453 19.23 6.60 -6.45
CA TYR A 453 17.81 6.27 -6.53
C TYR A 453 17.03 7.07 -7.58
N ILE A 454 15.90 6.52 -7.96
CA ILE A 454 14.88 7.08 -8.85
C ILE A 454 13.57 7.15 -8.06
N ILE A 455 12.92 8.30 -8.06
CA ILE A 455 11.57 8.52 -7.57
C ILE A 455 10.68 8.81 -8.80
N GLY A 456 9.68 7.97 -9.00
CA GLY A 456 8.72 8.11 -10.10
C GLY A 456 7.62 9.13 -9.81
N GLY A 457 6.92 9.58 -10.85
CA GLY A 457 5.70 10.37 -10.72
C GLY A 457 4.57 9.58 -10.06
N HIS A 458 4.58 8.25 -10.25
CA HIS A 458 3.65 7.30 -9.66
C HIS A 458 4.41 6.24 -8.86
N THR A 459 3.87 5.85 -7.71
CA THR A 459 4.47 5.01 -6.65
C THR A 459 5.63 5.65 -5.88
N GLY A 460 5.56 5.63 -4.54
CA GLY A 460 6.55 6.22 -3.64
C GLY A 460 7.83 5.40 -3.46
N TYR A 461 8.13 4.48 -4.39
CA TYR A 461 9.28 3.58 -4.29
C TYR A 461 10.59 4.28 -4.59
N LEU A 462 11.61 3.97 -3.79
CA LEU A 462 12.99 4.33 -4.09
C LEU A 462 13.61 3.27 -4.98
N ASN A 463 13.54 3.49 -6.29
CA ASN A 463 14.08 2.58 -7.27
C ASN A 463 15.57 2.77 -7.39
N THR A 464 16.31 1.68 -7.56
CA THR A 464 17.72 1.80 -7.82
C THR A 464 17.95 2.23 -9.27
N TRP A 465 19.13 2.75 -9.57
CA TRP A 465 19.51 3.21 -10.91
C TRP A 465 19.41 2.10 -11.98
N GLU A 466 19.46 0.82 -11.59
CA GLU A 466 19.26 -0.32 -12.51
C GLU A 466 17.88 -0.33 -13.15
N PHE A 467 16.85 0.24 -12.51
CA PHE A 467 15.48 0.24 -13.01
C PHE A 467 15.37 0.88 -14.41
N GLU A 468 16.06 1.99 -14.66
CA GLU A 468 16.10 2.63 -15.98
C GLU A 468 16.65 1.68 -17.05
N ASN A 469 17.74 0.96 -16.75
CA ASN A 469 18.34 -0.02 -17.66
C ASN A 469 17.39 -1.19 -17.96
N TRP A 470 16.53 -1.56 -17.00
CA TRP A 470 15.53 -2.60 -17.21
C TRP A 470 14.39 -2.11 -18.11
N VAL A 471 13.93 -0.87 -17.95
CA VAL A 471 12.97 -0.26 -18.89
C VAL A 471 13.59 -0.17 -20.28
N TYR A 472 14.86 0.23 -20.38
CA TYR A 472 15.58 0.24 -21.65
C TYR A 472 15.69 -1.16 -22.27
N THR A 473 15.92 -2.19 -21.46
CA THR A 473 15.94 -3.59 -21.91
C THR A 473 14.57 -4.02 -22.45
N CYS A 474 13.47 -3.63 -21.81
CA CYS A 474 12.12 -3.83 -22.37
C CYS A 474 12.00 -3.22 -23.78
N LEU A 475 12.46 -1.98 -23.96
CA LEU A 475 12.41 -1.30 -25.26
C LEU A 475 13.26 -2.01 -26.32
N GLN A 476 14.47 -2.46 -25.95
CA GLN A 476 15.37 -3.18 -26.87
C GLN A 476 14.75 -4.49 -27.35
N GLU A 477 14.17 -5.24 -26.43
CA GLU A 477 13.50 -6.51 -26.73
C GLU A 477 12.27 -6.32 -27.61
N LEU A 478 11.51 -5.25 -27.39
CA LEU A 478 10.42 -4.85 -28.29
C LEU A 478 10.91 -4.47 -29.67
N ARG A 479 12.04 -3.77 -29.79
CA ARG A 479 12.63 -3.41 -31.09
C ARG A 479 13.08 -4.64 -31.88
N GLU A 480 13.69 -5.61 -31.20
CA GLU A 480 14.23 -6.81 -31.85
C GLU A 480 13.15 -7.84 -32.21
N ASN A 481 12.18 -8.05 -31.31
CA ASN A 481 11.23 -9.16 -31.40
C ASN A 481 9.78 -8.71 -31.66
N GLY A 482 9.48 -7.41 -31.58
CA GLY A 482 8.14 -6.87 -31.84
C GLY A 482 7.08 -7.49 -30.93
N GLU A 483 5.95 -7.91 -31.53
CA GLU A 483 4.84 -8.54 -30.80
C GLU A 483 5.23 -9.88 -30.14
N GLU A 484 6.28 -10.56 -30.60
CA GLU A 484 6.71 -11.85 -30.02
C GLU A 484 7.32 -11.68 -28.61
N ALA A 485 7.78 -10.47 -28.26
CA ALA A 485 8.25 -10.17 -26.91
C ALA A 485 7.11 -10.03 -25.89
N LEU A 486 5.89 -9.80 -26.36
CA LEU A 486 4.74 -9.47 -25.53
C LEU A 486 4.05 -10.72 -24.99
N TYR A 487 3.44 -10.56 -23.82
CA TYR A 487 2.46 -11.50 -23.31
C TYR A 487 1.25 -10.75 -22.73
N ALA A 488 0.12 -11.44 -22.61
CA ALA A 488 -1.06 -10.86 -21.99
C ALA A 488 -0.89 -10.89 -20.47
N ASN A 489 -0.84 -9.72 -19.83
CA ASN A 489 -0.80 -9.62 -18.39
C ASN A 489 -2.14 -10.08 -17.75
N PRO A 490 -2.22 -10.20 -16.42
CA PRO A 490 -3.41 -10.75 -15.77
C PRO A 490 -4.69 -9.91 -15.93
N ILE A 491 -4.59 -8.66 -16.40
CA ILE A 491 -5.74 -7.79 -16.73
C ILE A 491 -5.99 -7.69 -18.24
N GLY A 492 -5.31 -8.50 -19.05
CA GLY A 492 -5.53 -8.65 -20.49
C GLY A 492 -4.85 -7.60 -21.37
N GLN A 493 -3.89 -6.83 -20.84
CA GLN A 493 -3.08 -5.90 -21.61
C GLN A 493 -1.85 -6.61 -22.19
N ASN A 494 -1.35 -6.14 -23.33
CA ASN A 494 -0.08 -6.61 -23.86
C ASN A 494 1.05 -5.93 -23.10
N THR A 495 1.92 -6.73 -22.50
CA THR A 495 2.98 -6.23 -21.63
C THR A 495 4.28 -6.96 -21.94
N ILE A 496 5.40 -6.25 -21.78
CA ILE A 496 6.72 -6.83 -21.61
C ILE A 496 7.20 -6.57 -20.19
N VAL A 497 7.86 -7.54 -19.59
CA VAL A 497 8.41 -7.45 -18.23
C VAL A 497 9.85 -7.92 -18.21
N VAL A 498 10.70 -7.11 -17.60
CA VAL A 498 12.08 -7.42 -17.25
C VAL A 498 12.18 -7.55 -15.74
N LYS A 499 12.75 -8.67 -15.27
CA LYS A 499 13.07 -8.92 -13.86
C LYS A 499 14.57 -9.14 -13.74
N ASP A 500 15.23 -8.44 -12.83
CA ASP A 500 16.68 -8.54 -12.61
C ASP A 500 17.51 -8.39 -13.91
N GLY A 501 17.05 -7.51 -14.82
CA GLY A 501 17.71 -7.25 -16.10
C GLY A 501 17.48 -8.30 -17.20
N ALA A 502 16.62 -9.29 -16.99
CA ALA A 502 16.24 -10.26 -18.02
C ALA A 502 14.72 -10.26 -18.27
N VAL A 503 14.32 -10.45 -19.53
CA VAL A 503 12.90 -10.69 -19.87
C VAL A 503 12.43 -11.98 -19.21
N LEU A 504 11.19 -11.97 -18.70
CA LEU A 504 10.60 -13.17 -18.11
C LEU A 504 10.60 -14.36 -19.08
N THR A 505 10.92 -15.53 -18.55
CA THR A 505 10.81 -16.81 -19.25
C THR A 505 9.34 -17.21 -19.44
N GLU A 506 9.06 -18.13 -20.37
CA GLU A 506 7.70 -18.67 -20.56
C GLU A 506 7.13 -19.34 -19.31
N GLU A 507 7.99 -19.92 -18.46
CA GLU A 507 7.59 -20.50 -17.18
C GLU A 507 7.17 -19.41 -16.18
N GLU A 508 7.94 -18.32 -16.09
CA GLU A 508 7.61 -17.17 -15.24
C GLU A 508 6.36 -16.44 -15.71
N LYS A 509 6.19 -16.25 -17.03
CA LYS A 509 4.95 -15.73 -17.62
C LYS A 509 3.75 -16.61 -17.26
N ALA A 510 3.89 -17.93 -17.36
CA ALA A 510 2.83 -18.87 -17.01
C ALA A 510 2.52 -18.88 -15.50
N ALA A 511 3.53 -18.69 -14.63
CA ALA A 511 3.36 -18.66 -13.18
C ALA A 511 2.50 -17.47 -12.70
N GLN A 512 2.35 -16.42 -13.51
CA GLN A 512 1.44 -15.30 -13.26
C GLN A 512 -0.03 -15.70 -13.36
N PHE A 513 -0.32 -16.92 -13.82
CA PHE A 513 -1.65 -17.48 -13.90
C PHE A 513 -1.70 -18.83 -13.15
N LYS A 514 -2.67 -19.00 -12.27
CA LYS A 514 -2.97 -20.29 -11.62
C LYS A 514 -4.38 -20.69 -11.98
N ASP A 515 -4.51 -21.85 -12.62
CA ASP A 515 -5.78 -22.37 -13.12
C ASP A 515 -6.53 -21.39 -14.05
N GLY A 516 -5.78 -20.58 -14.83
CA GLY A 516 -6.34 -19.54 -15.69
C GLY A 516 -6.79 -18.26 -14.96
N THR A 517 -6.54 -18.17 -13.66
CA THR A 517 -6.79 -16.99 -12.83
C THR A 517 -5.48 -16.22 -12.62
N PRO A 518 -5.46 -14.89 -12.78
CA PRO A 518 -4.38 -14.04 -12.29
C PRO A 518 -3.88 -14.44 -10.91
N VAL A 519 -2.58 -14.68 -10.76
CA VAL A 519 -1.90 -14.71 -9.46
C VAL A 519 -1.12 -13.42 -9.34
N PRO A 520 -1.64 -12.41 -8.64
CA PRO A 520 -0.80 -11.29 -8.25
C PRO A 520 0.02 -11.76 -7.05
N ALA A 521 1.30 -12.07 -7.27
CA ALA A 521 2.23 -12.28 -6.17
C ALA A 521 3.67 -12.08 -6.67
N ILE A 522 3.96 -10.91 -7.23
CA ILE A 522 5.30 -10.34 -7.09
C ILE A 522 5.34 -9.86 -5.65
N SER A 523 6.30 -10.19 -4.80
CA SER A 523 6.41 -9.55 -3.47
C SER A 523 6.88 -8.10 -3.59
N ASP A 524 6.80 -7.30 -2.52
CA ASP A 524 7.33 -5.93 -2.55
C ASP A 524 8.85 -5.92 -2.78
N GLU A 525 9.55 -6.95 -2.32
CA GLU A 525 10.94 -7.18 -2.72
C GLU A 525 11.02 -7.36 -4.23
N GLU A 526 10.22 -8.25 -4.81
CA GLU A 526 10.26 -8.50 -6.25
C GLU A 526 9.83 -7.29 -7.10
N VAL A 527 8.98 -6.37 -6.61
CA VAL A 527 8.56 -5.21 -7.41
C VAL A 527 9.70 -4.23 -7.65
N THR A 528 10.60 -4.08 -6.67
CA THR A 528 11.81 -3.25 -6.82
C THR A 528 12.83 -3.87 -7.78
N HIS A 529 12.61 -5.11 -8.21
CA HIS A 529 13.44 -5.87 -9.14
C HIS A 529 12.80 -6.02 -10.54
N VAL A 530 11.69 -5.31 -10.79
CA VAL A 530 10.88 -5.49 -12.01
C VAL A 530 10.64 -4.15 -12.71
N ALA A 531 10.79 -4.17 -14.04
CA ALA A 531 10.30 -3.13 -14.94
C ALA A 531 9.28 -3.71 -15.91
N SER A 532 8.24 -2.94 -16.23
CA SER A 532 7.19 -3.35 -17.17
C SER A 532 6.79 -2.20 -18.10
N ILE A 533 6.42 -2.56 -19.33
CA ILE A 533 5.85 -1.62 -20.30
C ILE A 533 4.57 -2.23 -20.86
N ASN A 534 3.48 -1.48 -20.80
CA ASN A 534 2.24 -1.79 -21.49
C ASN A 534 2.32 -1.28 -22.93
N VAL A 535 2.02 -2.15 -23.90
CA VAL A 535 2.19 -1.87 -25.32
C VAL A 535 0.85 -1.88 -26.03
N ARG A 536 0.50 -0.73 -26.61
CA ARG A 536 -0.63 -0.59 -27.53
C ARG A 536 -0.21 -1.08 -28.90
N LEU A 537 -0.85 -2.15 -29.37
CA LEU A 537 -0.65 -2.66 -30.73
C LEU A 537 -1.31 -1.72 -31.74
N PRO A 538 -0.77 -1.61 -32.96
CA PRO A 538 -1.41 -0.87 -34.04
C PRO A 538 -2.84 -1.38 -34.24
N GLN A 539 -3.82 -0.48 -34.20
CA GLN A 539 -5.18 -0.82 -34.61
C GLN A 539 -5.12 -1.19 -36.11
N PRO A 540 -5.68 -2.33 -36.55
CA PRO A 540 -5.80 -2.59 -37.97
C PRO A 540 -6.60 -1.45 -38.60
N GLU A 541 -6.09 -0.88 -39.70
CA GLU A 541 -6.77 0.19 -40.46
C GLU A 541 -8.24 -0.20 -40.66
N GLN A 542 -9.17 0.59 -40.09
CA GLN A 542 -10.62 0.41 -40.25
C GLN A 542 -11.12 1.00 -41.56
#